data_AF-A0A074VLY7-F1
#
_entry.id   AF-A0A074VLY7-F1
#
_cell.length_a   1.000
_cell.length_b   1.000
_cell.length_c   1.000
_cell.angle_alpha   90.00
_cell.angle_beta   90.00
_cell.angle_gamma   90.00
#
_symmetry.space_group_name_H-M   'P 1'
#
loop_
_entity.id
_entity.type
_entity.pdbx_description
1 polymer ?
#
loop_
_entity_poly.entity_id
_entity_poly.type
_entity_poly.pdbx_seq_one_letter_code
_entity_poly.pdbx_strand_id
1 'polypeptide(L)'
;MKAELKHLDRKYSEKHQWYYAETVEDKAVPDQVDWWTKYALCVTRYMSQDGKNVNKVVVQINSQHLKDLLKEAIGSYPGVSLDTKDIALTQPCRLLYHYLDEIKALGEKFEAGSEAAAHYQVLLNHIQEEFGETIQEANNLREQNVMSYQHLWTVFKPKTIAFARVLGQVQAFRVLDSHYQCGQNPRLVLQLQQVDFDGKRFGHRNEQMGIPAYLGAVGISKLNVVPRLFFPQVEEVEQALIARGRRFEQYAGIHFAEHAAIALEHVYNSARGDYDINRVHISERVVIDCLTHHRLNPDLAKSVYDSDNYDSDDDESPKRLDAELMPTAQKSFKPLTDEQCLLASALVHGFSFTHKKWIDMFIDELSPVQWNEQCFDQLVLAPRQKKLVQALVTEHICQKSDFDDIIKGKGKGLVLVLHGPPGVGKTLTAECVAERCKRPLYVVSSGDLGTDSFTLDQRLTQILDMASTWRAVLLIDEADVFLERRSLHDMERNALVSIFLRVLEYYQGILFLTSNRVDTFDDAFKSRIHVPLKYTGLDTSSRKQIWKNFLDKAEGGEEGSVVDEEGLDKLAVHDLNGRQIKGIVRTATSLARYDSKKLDLETLEQVVEIQMDFERDLVGDKQ
;
A
#
# COMPACT_ATOMS: atom_id res chain seq x y z
N MET A 1 -54.23 -17.87 -8.54
CA MET A 1 -53.55 -18.34 -7.31
C MET A 1 -54.33 -17.81 -6.12
N LYS A 2 -54.29 -18.41 -4.92
CA LYS A 2 -55.00 -17.85 -3.75
C LYS A 2 -54.18 -16.74 -3.11
N ALA A 3 -54.80 -15.58 -2.91
CA ALA A 3 -54.23 -14.44 -2.18
C ALA A 3 -54.34 -14.63 -0.67
N GLU A 4 -53.70 -15.67 -0.15
CA GLU A 4 -53.67 -16.01 1.28
C GLU A 4 -52.24 -16.37 1.69
N LEU A 5 -51.84 -15.96 2.90
CA LEU A 5 -50.60 -16.37 3.54
C LEU A 5 -50.77 -17.77 4.13
N LYS A 6 -49.85 -18.70 3.85
CA LYS A 6 -49.90 -20.06 4.40
C LYS A 6 -48.67 -20.39 5.25
N HIS A 7 -48.89 -20.87 6.48
CA HIS A 7 -47.83 -21.38 7.35
C HIS A 7 -47.67 -22.89 7.20
N LEU A 8 -46.41 -23.33 7.00
CA LEU A 8 -46.03 -24.71 6.73
C LEU A 8 -44.87 -25.13 7.64
N ASP A 9 -44.85 -26.42 8.00
CA ASP A 9 -43.73 -27.07 8.65
C ASP A 9 -43.18 -28.17 7.73
N ARG A 10 -41.88 -28.12 7.45
CA ARG A 10 -41.16 -29.22 6.80
C ARG A 10 -40.67 -30.18 7.89
N LYS A 11 -41.30 -31.35 8.00
CA LYS A 11 -41.06 -32.38 9.02
C LYS A 11 -40.41 -33.63 8.42
N TYR A 12 -39.67 -34.38 9.23
CA TYR A 12 -39.08 -35.66 8.85
C TYR A 12 -40.01 -36.79 9.30
N SER A 13 -40.41 -37.66 8.37
CA SER A 13 -41.29 -38.79 8.70
C SER A 13 -40.50 -39.99 9.24
N GLU A 14 -41.20 -40.88 9.94
CA GLU A 14 -40.67 -42.17 10.40
C GLU A 14 -40.18 -43.07 9.24
N LYS A 15 -40.63 -42.80 8.01
CA LYS A 15 -40.19 -43.47 6.77
C LYS A 15 -38.94 -42.84 6.14
N HIS A 16 -38.20 -42.01 6.87
CA HIS A 16 -37.01 -41.30 6.40
C HIS A 16 -37.24 -40.37 5.19
N GLN A 17 -38.43 -39.76 5.10
CA GLN A 17 -38.79 -38.83 4.02
C GLN A 17 -39.24 -37.48 4.58
N TRP A 18 -38.80 -36.40 3.95
CA TRP A 18 -39.25 -35.03 4.27
C TRP A 18 -40.63 -34.77 3.65
N TYR A 19 -41.54 -34.17 4.44
CA TYR A 19 -42.87 -33.76 3.97
C TYR A 19 -43.24 -32.37 4.52
N TYR A 20 -44.15 -31.68 3.84
CA TYR A 20 -44.68 -30.38 4.26
C TYR A 20 -46.09 -30.54 4.82
N ALA A 21 -46.35 -30.01 6.00
CA ALA A 21 -47.66 -30.02 6.64
C ALA A 21 -48.04 -28.63 7.14
N GLU A 22 -49.34 -28.37 7.34
CA GLU A 22 -49.80 -27.14 7.98
C GLU A 22 -49.27 -27.05 9.42
N THR A 23 -49.03 -25.83 9.88
CA THR A 23 -48.62 -25.51 11.26
C THR A 23 -49.79 -25.67 12.26
N VAL A 24 -50.45 -26.83 12.27
CA VAL A 24 -51.51 -27.20 13.21
C VAL A 24 -51.16 -28.56 13.82
N GLU A 25 -51.45 -28.75 15.11
CA GLU A 25 -51.27 -30.02 15.81
C GLU A 25 -52.07 -31.14 15.10
N ASP A 26 -51.39 -32.26 14.83
CA ASP A 26 -51.95 -33.54 14.40
C ASP A 26 -52.76 -33.58 13.10
N LYS A 27 -52.09 -33.45 11.96
CA LYS A 27 -52.57 -34.04 10.70
C LYS A 27 -51.55 -35.01 10.11
N ALA A 28 -52.08 -36.14 9.61
CA ALA A 28 -51.36 -37.15 8.85
C ALA A 28 -50.61 -36.53 7.66
N VAL A 29 -49.52 -37.19 7.24
CA VAL A 29 -48.73 -36.82 6.05
C VAL A 29 -49.70 -36.55 4.89
N PRO A 30 -49.75 -35.32 4.34
CA PRO A 30 -50.72 -34.98 3.32
C PRO A 30 -50.49 -35.80 2.03
N ASP A 31 -51.57 -36.26 1.40
CA ASP A 31 -51.55 -37.10 0.19
C ASP A 31 -51.01 -36.39 -1.06
N GLN A 32 -50.90 -35.05 -1.04
CA GLN A 32 -50.42 -34.24 -2.16
C GLN A 32 -49.04 -33.65 -1.89
N VAL A 33 -48.12 -33.89 -2.83
CA VAL A 33 -46.70 -33.52 -2.67
C VAL A 33 -46.42 -32.04 -2.92
N ASP A 34 -47.31 -31.22 -3.52
CA ASP A 34 -46.97 -29.81 -3.88
C ASP A 34 -48.10 -28.79 -3.65
N TRP A 35 -49.01 -29.03 -2.70
CA TRP A 35 -50.22 -28.20 -2.53
C TRP A 35 -49.94 -26.75 -2.11
N TRP A 36 -48.75 -26.42 -1.61
CA TRP A 36 -48.33 -25.06 -1.22
C TRP A 36 -48.17 -24.11 -2.40
N THR A 37 -47.96 -24.61 -3.61
CA THR A 37 -47.87 -23.80 -4.85
C THR A 37 -49.18 -23.07 -5.20
N LYS A 38 -50.29 -23.45 -4.56
CA LYS A 38 -51.62 -22.84 -4.75
C LYS A 38 -51.77 -21.47 -4.09
N TYR A 39 -50.87 -21.11 -3.17
CA TYR A 39 -50.90 -19.86 -2.39
C TYR A 39 -49.83 -18.89 -2.88
N ALA A 40 -50.13 -17.60 -2.84
CA ALA A 40 -49.23 -16.55 -3.29
C ALA A 40 -47.95 -16.43 -2.45
N LEU A 41 -48.08 -16.63 -1.12
CA LEU A 41 -46.98 -16.55 -0.16
C LEU A 41 -47.08 -17.69 0.85
N CYS A 42 -45.97 -18.40 1.08
CA CYS A 42 -45.89 -19.48 2.06
C CYS A 42 -44.71 -19.27 3.02
N VAL A 43 -44.96 -19.35 4.33
CA VAL A 43 -43.92 -19.30 5.36
C VAL A 43 -43.65 -20.71 5.85
N THR A 44 -42.48 -21.24 5.55
CA THR A 44 -42.11 -22.63 5.81
C THR A 44 -41.03 -22.72 6.89
N ARG A 45 -41.34 -23.39 8.01
CA ARG A 45 -40.39 -23.72 9.08
C ARG A 45 -39.72 -25.06 8.79
N TYR A 46 -38.39 -25.08 8.74
CA TYR A 46 -37.60 -26.29 8.54
C TYR A 46 -37.28 -26.89 9.89
N MET A 47 -37.92 -27.99 10.26
CA MET A 47 -37.69 -28.65 11.54
C MET A 47 -36.43 -29.51 11.51
N SER A 48 -35.79 -29.74 12.66
CA SER A 48 -34.73 -30.73 12.83
C SER A 48 -35.25 -32.14 12.56
N GLN A 49 -34.37 -33.11 12.32
CA GLN A 49 -34.76 -34.51 12.11
C GLN A 49 -35.57 -35.06 13.29
N ASP A 50 -35.28 -34.58 14.49
CA ASP A 50 -35.95 -34.96 15.74
C ASP A 50 -37.31 -34.23 15.92
N GLY A 51 -37.64 -33.30 15.04
CA GLY A 51 -38.88 -32.51 15.08
C GLY A 51 -38.97 -31.48 16.21
N LYS A 52 -37.92 -31.33 17.04
CA LYS A 52 -37.95 -30.50 18.25
C LYS A 52 -37.51 -29.06 18.04
N ASN A 53 -36.59 -28.82 17.11
CA ASN A 53 -36.01 -27.50 16.88
C ASN A 53 -36.35 -27.00 15.47
N VAL A 54 -36.56 -25.70 15.32
CA VAL A 54 -36.66 -25.05 14.01
C VAL A 54 -35.24 -24.68 13.57
N ASN A 55 -34.75 -25.28 12.49
CA ASN A 55 -33.42 -25.00 11.94
C ASN A 55 -33.39 -23.67 11.18
N LYS A 56 -34.44 -23.38 10.40
CA LYS A 56 -34.59 -22.11 9.66
C LYS A 56 -36.04 -21.87 9.28
N VAL A 57 -36.42 -20.63 9.05
CA VAL A 57 -37.73 -20.24 8.51
C VAL A 57 -37.51 -19.57 7.16
N VAL A 58 -38.30 -19.94 6.16
CA VAL A 58 -38.16 -19.48 4.78
C VAL A 58 -39.51 -19.00 4.26
N VAL A 59 -39.55 -17.79 3.72
CA VAL A 59 -40.70 -17.22 3.02
C VAL A 59 -40.56 -17.54 1.52
N GLN A 60 -41.44 -18.38 1.01
CA GLN A 60 -41.53 -18.76 -0.40
C GLN A 60 -42.55 -17.87 -1.10
N ILE A 61 -42.12 -17.23 -2.18
CA ILE A 61 -42.97 -16.39 -3.03
C ILE A 61 -43.31 -17.17 -4.29
N ASN A 62 -44.58 -17.55 -4.46
CA ASN A 62 -45.03 -18.35 -5.60
C ASN A 62 -45.65 -17.49 -6.71
N SER A 63 -46.25 -16.35 -6.35
CA SER A 63 -46.95 -15.47 -7.30
C SER A 63 -45.98 -14.80 -8.27
N GLN A 64 -46.22 -14.96 -9.58
CA GLN A 64 -45.36 -14.38 -10.63
C GLN A 64 -45.35 -12.85 -10.57
N HIS A 65 -46.50 -12.21 -10.32
CA HIS A 65 -46.58 -10.75 -10.18
C HIS A 65 -45.71 -10.21 -9.03
N LEU A 66 -45.62 -10.95 -7.92
CA LEU A 66 -44.75 -10.57 -6.80
C LEU A 66 -43.27 -10.79 -7.12
N LYS A 67 -42.94 -11.85 -7.86
CA LYS A 67 -41.57 -12.10 -8.33
C LYS A 67 -41.09 -10.98 -9.24
N ASP A 68 -41.92 -10.60 -10.21
CA ASP A 68 -41.62 -9.52 -11.15
C ASP A 68 -41.48 -8.18 -10.41
N LEU A 69 -42.37 -7.88 -9.46
CA LEU A 69 -42.28 -6.68 -8.61
C LEU A 69 -40.99 -6.64 -7.78
N LEU A 70 -40.63 -7.74 -7.12
CA LEU A 70 -39.41 -7.78 -6.30
C LEU A 70 -38.16 -7.67 -7.16
N LYS A 71 -38.19 -8.28 -8.35
CA LYS A 71 -37.11 -8.16 -9.34
C LYS A 71 -36.95 -6.72 -9.84
N GLU A 72 -38.04 -6.00 -10.09
CA GLU A 72 -38.00 -4.59 -10.47
C GLU A 72 -37.57 -3.68 -9.30
N ALA A 73 -38.08 -3.93 -8.09
CA ALA A 73 -37.81 -3.09 -6.92
C ALA A 73 -36.37 -3.22 -6.39
N ILE A 74 -35.81 -4.43 -6.40
CA ILE A 74 -34.56 -4.76 -5.71
C ILE A 74 -33.42 -5.04 -6.70
N GLY A 75 -33.73 -5.66 -7.84
CA GLY A 75 -32.77 -6.16 -8.80
C GLY A 75 -31.94 -7.32 -8.25
N SER A 76 -30.89 -7.01 -7.47
CA SER A 76 -29.96 -7.98 -6.92
C SER A 76 -29.66 -7.69 -5.44
N TYR A 77 -29.62 -8.73 -4.62
CA TYR A 77 -29.37 -8.65 -3.18
C TYR A 77 -28.42 -9.77 -2.73
N PRO A 78 -27.45 -9.50 -1.84
CA PRO A 78 -26.49 -10.51 -1.40
C PRO A 78 -27.16 -11.75 -0.80
N GLY A 79 -26.77 -12.93 -1.28
CA GLY A 79 -27.28 -14.21 -0.78
C GLY A 79 -28.71 -14.56 -1.20
N VAL A 80 -29.36 -13.76 -2.05
CA VAL A 80 -30.71 -14.01 -2.57
C VAL A 80 -30.72 -13.87 -4.08
N SER A 81 -31.05 -14.96 -4.78
CA SER A 81 -31.33 -14.90 -6.23
C SER A 81 -32.81 -14.65 -6.46
N LEU A 82 -33.12 -13.58 -7.21
CA LEU A 82 -34.49 -13.24 -7.63
C LEU A 82 -34.80 -13.74 -9.06
N ASP A 83 -33.80 -14.31 -9.74
CA ASP A 83 -33.92 -14.86 -11.09
C ASP A 83 -34.34 -16.34 -11.11
N THR A 84 -34.30 -17.01 -9.95
CA THR A 84 -34.71 -18.40 -9.83
C THR A 84 -36.22 -18.54 -9.99
N LYS A 85 -36.64 -19.68 -10.55
CA LYS A 85 -38.06 -20.05 -10.65
C LYS A 85 -38.75 -20.03 -9.29
N ASP A 86 -38.03 -20.40 -8.23
CA ASP A 86 -38.50 -20.38 -6.85
C ASP A 86 -37.71 -19.33 -6.06
N ILE A 87 -38.40 -18.29 -5.57
CA ILE A 87 -37.81 -17.27 -4.70
C ILE A 87 -38.07 -17.67 -3.25
N ALA A 88 -37.00 -17.96 -2.53
CA ALA A 88 -37.03 -18.43 -1.15
C ALA A 88 -36.19 -17.51 -0.26
N LEU A 89 -36.84 -16.70 0.55
CA LEU A 89 -36.20 -15.72 1.44
C LEU A 89 -36.05 -16.32 2.84
N THR A 90 -34.84 -16.34 3.40
CA THR A 90 -34.63 -16.86 4.76
C THR A 90 -34.89 -15.75 5.80
N GLN A 91 -35.61 -16.05 6.88
CA GLN A 91 -35.88 -15.07 7.94
C GLN A 91 -34.65 -14.79 8.82
N PRO A 92 -34.50 -13.55 9.35
CA PRO A 92 -35.39 -12.40 9.11
C PRO A 92 -35.22 -11.86 7.67
N CYS A 93 -36.34 -11.60 6.99
CA CYS A 93 -36.36 -11.20 5.57
C CYS A 93 -35.98 -9.72 5.38
N ARG A 94 -34.73 -9.35 5.74
CA ARG A 94 -34.22 -7.98 5.77
C ARG A 94 -34.34 -7.24 4.43
N LEU A 95 -34.29 -7.98 3.32
CA LEU A 95 -34.52 -7.47 1.97
C LEU A 95 -35.88 -6.78 1.84
N LEU A 96 -36.94 -7.32 2.44
CA LEU A 96 -38.27 -6.73 2.39
C LEU A 96 -38.36 -5.44 3.21
N TYR A 97 -37.60 -5.35 4.30
CA TYR A 97 -37.50 -4.13 5.11
C TYR A 97 -36.74 -3.03 4.35
N HIS A 98 -35.56 -3.33 3.81
CA HIS A 98 -34.70 -2.32 3.16
C HIS A 98 -35.29 -1.72 1.88
N TYR A 99 -36.16 -2.46 1.19
CA TYR A 99 -36.79 -2.04 -0.05
C TYR A 99 -38.31 -1.80 0.09
N LEU A 100 -38.78 -1.61 1.32
CA LEU A 100 -40.21 -1.45 1.60
C LEU A 100 -40.82 -0.25 0.86
N ASP A 101 -40.09 0.87 0.80
CA ASP A 101 -40.58 2.10 0.16
C ASP A 101 -40.64 1.94 -1.36
N GLU A 102 -39.65 1.29 -1.99
CA GLU A 102 -39.66 0.97 -3.41
C GLU A 102 -40.76 -0.05 -3.77
N ILE A 103 -40.93 -1.07 -2.94
CA ILE A 103 -42.01 -2.05 -3.06
C ILE A 103 -43.38 -1.35 -2.98
N LYS A 104 -43.53 -0.38 -2.07
CA LYS A 104 -44.76 0.40 -1.94
C LYS A 104 -45.07 1.23 -3.17
N ALA A 105 -44.08 1.99 -3.64
CA ALA A 105 -44.24 2.86 -4.81
C ALA A 105 -44.56 2.08 -6.09
N LEU A 106 -44.01 0.88 -6.27
CA LEU A 106 -44.33 0.02 -7.42
C LEU A 106 -45.68 -0.68 -7.26
N GLY A 107 -46.03 -1.12 -6.05
CA GLY A 107 -47.30 -1.79 -5.79
C GLY A 107 -48.52 -0.89 -5.94
N GLU A 108 -48.39 0.42 -5.69
CA GLU A 108 -49.45 1.41 -5.95
C GLU A 108 -49.83 1.54 -7.43
N LYS A 109 -48.98 1.08 -8.36
CA LYS A 109 -49.26 1.08 -9.80
C LYS A 109 -50.20 -0.06 -10.24
N PHE A 110 -50.45 -1.05 -9.38
CA PHE A 110 -51.38 -2.12 -9.72
C PHE A 110 -52.82 -1.62 -9.78
N GLU A 111 -53.56 -2.08 -10.78
CA GLU A 111 -54.98 -1.74 -10.90
C GLU A 111 -55.77 -2.27 -9.69
N ALA A 112 -56.59 -1.39 -9.10
CA ALA A 112 -57.42 -1.72 -7.95
C ALA A 112 -58.39 -2.86 -8.30
N GLY A 113 -58.35 -3.94 -7.51
CA GLY A 113 -59.17 -5.14 -7.73
C GLY A 113 -58.54 -6.21 -8.62
N SER A 114 -57.33 -6.00 -9.13
CA SER A 114 -56.57 -7.03 -9.86
C SER A 114 -56.05 -8.15 -8.93
N GLU A 115 -55.79 -9.33 -9.50
CA GLU A 115 -55.14 -10.44 -8.77
C GLU A 115 -53.75 -10.03 -8.24
N ALA A 116 -53.04 -9.17 -8.97
CA ALA A 116 -51.76 -8.60 -8.54
C ALA A 116 -51.90 -7.72 -7.29
N ALA A 117 -52.90 -6.83 -7.25
CA ALA A 117 -53.18 -5.99 -6.09
C ALA A 117 -53.55 -6.82 -4.84
N ALA A 118 -54.32 -7.89 -5.01
CA ALA A 118 -54.67 -8.80 -3.92
C ALA A 118 -53.42 -9.53 -3.37
N HIS A 119 -52.56 -10.05 -4.26
CA HIS A 119 -51.29 -10.68 -3.86
C HIS A 119 -50.34 -9.70 -3.17
N TYR A 120 -50.27 -8.47 -3.67
CA TYR A 120 -49.46 -7.40 -3.10
C TYR A 120 -49.91 -7.03 -1.67
N GLN A 121 -51.22 -6.95 -1.44
CA GLN A 121 -51.75 -6.68 -0.09
C GLN A 121 -51.36 -7.78 0.92
N VAL A 122 -51.33 -9.05 0.49
CA VAL A 122 -50.86 -10.16 1.34
C VAL A 122 -49.39 -9.99 1.71
N LEU A 123 -48.54 -9.61 0.76
CA LEU A 123 -47.13 -9.34 1.02
C LEU A 123 -46.94 -8.17 2.00
N LEU A 124 -47.67 -7.06 1.82
CA LEU A 124 -47.61 -5.91 2.73
C LEU A 124 -48.05 -6.28 4.15
N ASN A 125 -49.15 -7.03 4.29
CA ASN A 125 -49.63 -7.47 5.58
C ASN A 125 -48.58 -8.35 6.28
N HIS A 126 -47.94 -9.26 5.54
CA HIS A 126 -46.85 -10.09 6.08
C HIS A 126 -45.64 -9.26 6.53
N ILE A 127 -45.23 -8.25 5.75
CA ILE A 127 -44.14 -7.34 6.14
C ILE A 127 -44.51 -6.57 7.41
N GLN A 128 -45.76 -6.11 7.52
CA GLN A 128 -46.25 -5.39 8.70
C GLN A 128 -46.32 -6.30 9.93
N GLU A 129 -46.67 -7.58 9.76
CA GLU A 129 -46.65 -8.59 10.84
C GLU A 129 -45.22 -8.91 11.30
N GLU A 130 -44.25 -9.05 10.38
CA GLU A 130 -42.86 -9.41 10.73
C GLU A 130 -42.07 -8.21 11.27
N PHE A 131 -42.27 -7.01 10.70
CA PHE A 131 -41.42 -5.84 10.95
C PHE A 131 -42.16 -4.62 11.48
N GLY A 132 -43.48 -4.65 11.68
CA GLY A 132 -44.26 -3.47 12.05
C GLY A 132 -43.75 -2.74 13.29
N GLU A 133 -43.45 -3.47 14.37
CA GLU A 133 -42.86 -2.93 15.59
C GLU A 133 -41.44 -2.39 15.33
N THR A 134 -40.60 -3.19 14.66
CA THR A 134 -39.23 -2.82 14.30
C THR A 134 -39.18 -1.54 13.45
N ILE A 135 -40.09 -1.37 12.49
CA ILE A 135 -40.20 -0.17 11.63
C ILE A 135 -40.54 1.04 12.49
N GLN A 136 -41.53 0.93 13.40
CA GLN A 136 -41.94 2.03 14.27
C GLN A 136 -40.81 2.45 15.21
N GLU A 137 -40.15 1.50 15.87
CA GLU A 137 -39.03 1.78 16.77
C GLU A 137 -37.83 2.36 16.03
N ALA A 138 -37.43 1.76 14.90
CA ALA A 138 -36.30 2.23 14.11
C ALA A 138 -36.55 3.63 13.53
N ASN A 139 -37.76 3.94 13.06
CA ASN A 139 -38.11 5.26 12.55
C ASN A 139 -38.08 6.33 13.66
N ASN A 140 -38.65 6.03 14.84
CA ASN A 140 -38.61 6.94 15.99
C ASN A 140 -37.16 7.25 16.43
N LEU A 141 -36.31 6.22 16.48
CA LEU A 141 -34.88 6.40 16.79
C LEU A 141 -34.16 7.21 15.71
N ARG A 142 -34.46 6.93 14.43
CA ARG A 142 -33.87 7.61 13.27
C ARG A 142 -34.20 9.10 13.22
N GLU A 143 -35.43 9.50 13.57
CA GLU A 143 -35.83 10.91 13.67
C GLU A 143 -34.99 11.69 14.68
N GLN A 144 -34.51 11.03 15.73
CA GLN A 144 -33.63 11.61 16.74
C GLN A 144 -32.13 11.45 16.42
N ASN A 145 -31.78 10.93 15.23
CA ASN A 145 -30.40 10.60 14.82
C ASN A 145 -29.65 9.63 15.78
N VAL A 146 -30.39 8.77 16.48
CA VAL A 146 -29.85 7.73 17.36
C VAL A 146 -30.27 6.35 16.87
N MET A 147 -29.58 5.31 17.30
CA MET A 147 -29.94 3.92 16.99
C MET A 147 -29.59 2.99 18.15
N SER A 148 -30.46 2.01 18.42
CA SER A 148 -30.17 0.94 19.37
C SER A 148 -29.44 -0.21 18.68
N TYR A 149 -28.65 -0.97 19.43
CA TYR A 149 -27.82 -2.03 18.86
C TYR A 149 -28.65 -3.09 18.11
N GLN A 150 -29.85 -3.42 18.57
CA GLN A 150 -30.72 -4.42 17.92
C GLN A 150 -31.20 -3.96 16.53
N HIS A 151 -31.42 -2.66 16.37
CA HIS A 151 -31.95 -2.05 15.15
C HIS A 151 -30.86 -1.56 14.19
N LEU A 152 -29.58 -1.77 14.50
CA LEU A 152 -28.46 -1.21 13.73
C LEU A 152 -28.45 -1.65 12.26
N TRP A 153 -28.83 -2.90 11.98
CA TRP A 153 -28.92 -3.43 10.61
C TRP A 153 -29.92 -2.66 9.72
N THR A 154 -30.87 -1.93 10.31
CA THR A 154 -31.90 -1.19 9.56
C THR A 154 -31.35 0.02 8.81
N VAL A 155 -30.23 0.60 9.28
CA VAL A 155 -29.60 1.78 8.64
C VAL A 155 -28.50 1.41 7.63
N PHE A 156 -28.07 0.15 7.60
CA PHE A 156 -27.07 -0.37 6.67
C PHE A 156 -27.73 -1.14 5.53
N LYS A 157 -28.31 -0.41 4.58
CA LYS A 157 -28.88 -0.98 3.34
C LYS A 157 -27.75 -1.43 2.40
N PRO A 158 -27.78 -2.64 1.82
CA PRO A 158 -26.82 -3.08 0.82
C PRO A 158 -26.72 -2.13 -0.38
N LYS A 159 -25.54 -2.08 -1.00
CA LYS A 159 -25.16 -1.18 -2.11
C LYS A 159 -25.11 0.30 -1.76
N THR A 160 -25.35 0.67 -0.50
CA THR A 160 -25.16 2.06 -0.05
C THR A 160 -23.72 2.32 0.39
N ILE A 161 -23.35 3.59 0.42
CA ILE A 161 -22.04 4.02 0.90
C ILE A 161 -22.10 4.23 2.41
N ALA A 162 -21.06 3.78 3.11
CA ALA A 162 -20.82 4.07 4.50
C ALA A 162 -19.39 4.58 4.70
N PHE A 163 -19.21 5.48 5.66
CA PHE A 163 -17.92 6.02 6.03
C PHE A 163 -17.43 5.39 7.33
N ALA A 164 -16.14 5.08 7.39
CA ALA A 164 -15.49 4.62 8.61
C ALA A 164 -14.16 5.33 8.79
N ARG A 165 -13.74 5.49 10.05
CA ARG A 165 -12.41 6.02 10.38
C ARG A 165 -11.46 4.86 10.61
N VAL A 166 -10.60 4.60 9.63
CA VAL A 166 -9.60 3.53 9.66
C VAL A 166 -8.22 4.17 9.87
N LEU A 167 -7.53 3.77 10.94
CA LEU A 167 -6.22 4.31 11.31
C LEU A 167 -6.17 5.85 11.40
N GLY A 168 -7.29 6.48 11.78
CA GLY A 168 -7.42 7.94 11.91
C GLY A 168 -7.93 8.64 10.65
N GLN A 169 -7.88 7.99 9.49
CA GLN A 169 -8.33 8.54 8.21
C GLN A 169 -9.78 8.13 7.89
N VAL A 170 -10.56 9.06 7.35
CA VAL A 170 -11.91 8.75 6.84
C VAL A 170 -11.78 8.02 5.51
N GLN A 171 -12.54 6.94 5.35
CA GLN A 171 -12.62 6.15 4.14
C GLN A 171 -14.08 5.80 3.85
N ALA A 172 -14.42 5.71 2.56
CA ALA A 172 -15.74 5.28 2.12
C ALA A 172 -15.72 3.82 1.69
N PHE A 173 -16.79 3.12 2.00
CA PHE A 173 -16.98 1.72 1.67
C PHE A 173 -18.37 1.51 1.11
N ARG A 174 -18.51 0.60 0.16
CA ARG A 174 -19.81 0.10 -0.27
C ARG A 174 -20.23 -1.04 0.64
N VAL A 175 -21.40 -0.91 1.25
CA VAL A 175 -21.98 -1.95 2.12
C VAL A 175 -22.45 -3.11 1.25
N LEU A 176 -21.89 -4.29 1.43
CA LEU A 176 -22.36 -5.50 0.78
C LEU A 176 -23.43 -6.17 1.63
N ASP A 177 -23.10 -6.54 2.87
CA ASP A 177 -23.99 -7.29 3.76
C ASP A 177 -23.73 -6.94 5.23
N SER A 178 -24.68 -7.29 6.11
CA SER A 178 -24.55 -7.12 7.55
C SER A 178 -25.08 -8.35 8.29
N HIS A 179 -24.41 -8.80 9.33
CA HIS A 179 -24.92 -9.86 10.20
C HIS A 179 -24.46 -9.69 11.65
N TYR A 180 -25.27 -10.19 12.59
CA TYR A 180 -24.88 -10.18 14.00
C TYR A 180 -24.03 -11.40 14.30
N GLN A 181 -22.84 -11.17 14.83
CA GLN A 181 -22.02 -12.21 15.42
C GLN A 181 -22.36 -12.30 16.90
N CYS A 182 -22.86 -13.45 17.33
CA CYS A 182 -23.15 -13.75 18.73
C CYS A 182 -22.00 -14.58 19.33
N GLY A 183 -21.63 -14.33 20.60
CA GLY A 183 -20.53 -15.03 21.27
C GLY A 183 -19.94 -14.21 22.40
N GLN A 184 -18.67 -14.46 22.74
CA GLN A 184 -17.96 -13.73 23.81
C GLN A 184 -17.80 -12.22 23.51
N ASN A 185 -17.70 -11.86 22.23
CA ASN A 185 -17.62 -10.46 21.76
C ASN A 185 -18.73 -10.19 20.74
N PRO A 186 -19.97 -9.90 21.20
CA PRO A 186 -21.09 -9.63 20.29
C PRO A 186 -20.86 -8.33 19.52
N ARG A 187 -21.09 -8.38 18.20
CA ARG A 187 -20.93 -7.24 17.28
C ARG A 187 -21.80 -7.38 16.04
N LEU A 188 -22.20 -6.26 15.44
CA LEU A 188 -22.68 -6.25 14.06
C LEU A 188 -21.46 -6.25 13.14
N VAL A 189 -21.31 -7.30 12.33
CA VAL A 189 -20.27 -7.41 11.31
C VAL A 189 -20.84 -6.90 10.00
N LEU A 190 -20.15 -5.91 9.41
CA LEU A 190 -20.43 -5.37 8.09
C LEU A 190 -19.42 -5.94 7.09
N GLN A 191 -19.92 -6.54 6.02
CA GLN A 191 -19.14 -6.84 4.82
C GLN A 191 -19.11 -5.58 3.97
N LEU A 192 -17.92 -5.05 3.77
CA LEU A 192 -17.66 -3.80 3.09
C LEU A 192 -16.81 -4.06 1.86
N GLN A 193 -16.99 -3.24 0.84
CA GLN A 193 -16.20 -3.27 -0.38
C GLN A 193 -15.51 -1.94 -0.58
N GLN A 194 -14.23 -2.00 -0.95
CA GLN A 194 -13.42 -0.85 -1.35
C GLN A 194 -12.75 -1.14 -2.71
N VAL A 195 -12.14 -0.11 -3.29
CA VAL A 195 -11.30 -0.21 -4.50
C VAL A 195 -9.84 -0.22 -4.06
N ASP A 196 -9.08 -1.16 -4.61
CA ASP A 196 -7.67 -1.37 -4.30
C ASP A 196 -6.88 -1.70 -5.58
N PHE A 197 -5.56 -1.79 -5.47
CA PHE A 197 -4.65 -2.05 -6.59
C PHE A 197 -3.71 -3.21 -6.24
N ASP A 198 -3.77 -4.30 -7.01
CA ASP A 198 -2.97 -5.52 -6.73
C ASP A 198 -1.55 -5.50 -7.34
N GLY A 199 -1.15 -4.39 -7.97
CA GLY A 199 0.08 -4.27 -8.74
C GLY A 199 -0.09 -4.50 -10.24
N LYS A 200 -1.22 -5.08 -10.68
CA LYS A 200 -1.51 -5.39 -12.09
C LYS A 200 -2.79 -4.73 -12.58
N ARG A 201 -3.79 -4.56 -11.73
CA ARG A 201 -5.08 -3.94 -12.07
C ARG A 201 -5.71 -3.29 -10.85
N PHE A 202 -6.58 -2.32 -11.10
CA PHE A 202 -7.53 -1.87 -10.10
C PHE A 202 -8.68 -2.85 -10.03
N GLY A 203 -9.23 -3.03 -8.83
CA GLY A 203 -10.42 -3.83 -8.64
C GLY A 203 -10.99 -3.66 -7.26
N HIS A 204 -12.01 -4.46 -6.97
CA HIS A 204 -12.67 -4.45 -5.69
C HIS A 204 -12.02 -5.42 -4.72
N ARG A 205 -12.06 -5.05 -3.43
CA ARG A 205 -11.62 -5.88 -2.33
C ARG A 205 -12.62 -5.80 -1.18
N ASN A 206 -12.88 -6.95 -0.57
CA ASN A 206 -13.76 -7.04 0.58
C ASN A 206 -13.00 -6.83 1.89
N GLU A 207 -13.63 -6.08 2.78
CA GLU A 207 -13.17 -5.81 4.13
C GLU A 207 -14.30 -6.12 5.12
N GLN A 208 -13.94 -6.46 6.35
CA GLN A 208 -14.90 -6.70 7.41
C GLN A 208 -14.69 -5.71 8.54
N MET A 209 -15.76 -5.04 8.95
CA MET A 209 -15.73 -4.14 10.11
C MET A 209 -16.82 -4.51 11.10
N GLY A 210 -16.48 -4.44 12.40
CA GLY A 210 -17.40 -4.75 13.48
C GLY A 210 -17.82 -3.51 14.25
N ILE A 211 -19.11 -3.37 14.51
CA ILE A 211 -19.63 -2.42 15.50
C ILE A 211 -19.91 -3.22 16.79
N PRO A 212 -19.16 -3.00 17.88
CA PRO A 212 -19.36 -3.70 19.14
C PRO A 212 -20.77 -3.49 19.71
N ALA A 213 -21.30 -4.49 20.42
CA ALA A 213 -22.56 -4.33 21.13
C ALA A 213 -22.50 -3.21 22.16
N TYR A 214 -23.58 -2.45 22.25
CA TYR A 214 -23.75 -1.35 23.20
C TYR A 214 -25.15 -1.35 23.77
N LEU A 215 -25.31 -0.72 24.94
CA LEU A 215 -26.59 -0.62 25.66
C LEU A 215 -27.24 0.75 25.39
N GLY A 216 -28.56 0.74 25.24
CA GLY A 216 -29.35 1.95 24.98
C GLY A 216 -29.27 2.44 23.52
N ALA A 217 -29.56 3.72 23.33
CA ALA A 217 -29.51 4.39 22.04
C ALA A 217 -28.25 5.26 21.93
N VAL A 218 -27.51 5.11 20.84
CA VAL A 218 -26.27 5.87 20.57
C VAL A 218 -26.46 6.68 19.28
N GLY A 219 -25.90 7.88 19.23
CA GLY A 219 -25.93 8.71 18.03
C GLY A 219 -25.27 8.02 16.83
N ILE A 220 -25.96 7.98 15.69
CA ILE A 220 -25.49 7.24 14.50
C ILE A 220 -24.14 7.78 14.01
N SER A 221 -23.90 9.09 14.14
CA SER A 221 -22.64 9.74 13.79
C SER A 221 -21.44 9.36 14.67
N LYS A 222 -21.67 8.73 15.83
CA LYS A 222 -20.60 8.29 16.75
C LYS A 222 -20.21 6.83 16.56
N LEU A 223 -20.87 6.11 15.66
CA LEU A 223 -20.56 4.72 15.36
C LEU A 223 -19.22 4.62 14.63
N ASN A 224 -18.55 3.47 14.74
CA ASN A 224 -17.29 3.20 14.03
C ASN A 224 -17.46 3.24 12.50
N VAL A 225 -18.64 2.83 12.03
CA VAL A 225 -19.07 2.90 10.64
C VAL A 225 -20.39 3.65 10.63
N VAL A 226 -20.50 4.64 9.75
CA VAL A 226 -21.63 5.57 9.69
C VAL A 226 -22.19 5.56 8.28
N PRO A 227 -23.48 5.28 8.06
CA PRO A 227 -24.08 5.36 6.73
C PRO A 227 -24.01 6.78 6.18
N ARG A 228 -23.86 6.92 4.85
CA ARG A 228 -23.74 8.21 4.15
C ARG A 228 -24.72 9.28 4.61
N LEU A 229 -25.99 8.89 4.81
CA LEU A 229 -27.08 9.81 5.18
C LEU A 229 -26.88 10.52 6.53
N PHE A 230 -26.08 9.97 7.43
CA PHE A 230 -25.89 10.48 8.80
C PHE A 230 -24.47 11.00 9.04
N PHE A 231 -23.62 11.02 8.02
CA PHE A 231 -22.26 11.52 8.15
C PHE A 231 -22.24 13.05 8.03
N PRO A 232 -21.52 13.78 8.91
CA PRO A 232 -21.44 15.23 8.81
C PRO A 232 -20.65 15.66 7.57
N GLN A 233 -21.06 16.75 6.91
CA GLN A 233 -20.34 17.36 5.78
C GLN A 233 -20.03 16.39 4.63
N VAL A 234 -21.00 15.53 4.28
CA VAL A 234 -20.85 14.46 3.27
C VAL A 234 -20.23 14.97 1.97
N GLU A 235 -20.72 16.08 1.42
CA GLU A 235 -20.29 16.58 0.12
C GLU A 235 -18.81 16.99 0.11
N GLU A 236 -18.34 17.69 1.15
CA GLU A 236 -16.94 18.09 1.30
C GLU A 236 -16.03 16.88 1.47
N VAL A 237 -16.48 15.90 2.26
CA VAL A 237 -15.75 14.65 2.51
C VAL A 237 -15.67 13.82 1.25
N GLU A 238 -16.76 13.66 0.50
CA GLU A 238 -16.79 12.92 -0.77
C GLU A 238 -15.83 13.55 -1.79
N GLN A 239 -15.82 14.88 -1.92
CA GLN A 239 -14.88 15.57 -2.81
C GLN A 239 -13.41 15.33 -2.41
N ALA A 240 -13.10 15.39 -1.12
CA ALA A 240 -11.75 15.11 -0.62
C ALA A 240 -11.33 13.66 -0.88
N LEU A 241 -12.24 12.70 -0.67
CA LEU A 241 -11.98 11.28 -0.93
C LEU A 241 -11.80 10.98 -2.42
N ILE A 242 -12.62 11.60 -3.29
CA ILE A 242 -12.44 11.48 -4.75
C ILE A 242 -11.08 12.05 -5.16
N ALA A 243 -10.69 13.23 -4.65
CA ALA A 243 -9.38 13.81 -4.93
C ALA A 243 -8.22 12.89 -4.47
N ARG A 244 -8.35 12.26 -3.29
CA ARG A 244 -7.40 11.24 -2.82
C ARG A 244 -7.39 10.01 -3.72
N GLY A 245 -8.55 9.53 -4.15
CA GLY A 245 -8.67 8.41 -5.10
C GLY A 245 -8.05 8.69 -6.47
N ARG A 246 -8.06 9.95 -6.92
CA ARG A 246 -7.32 10.38 -8.13
C ARG A 246 -5.80 10.35 -7.92
N ARG A 247 -5.31 10.69 -6.71
CA ARG A 247 -3.89 10.50 -6.36
C ARG A 247 -3.52 9.02 -6.24
N PHE A 248 -4.39 8.20 -5.67
CA PHE A 248 -4.22 6.74 -5.63
C PHE A 248 -4.01 6.18 -7.04
N GLU A 249 -4.86 6.59 -7.98
CA GLU A 249 -4.77 6.23 -9.39
C GLU A 249 -3.43 6.65 -10.02
N GLN A 250 -2.96 7.88 -9.72
CA GLN A 250 -1.69 8.38 -10.21
C GLN A 250 -0.49 7.57 -9.72
N TYR A 251 -0.58 6.99 -8.51
CA TYR A 251 0.48 6.17 -7.93
C TYR A 251 0.43 4.69 -8.34
N ALA A 252 -0.43 4.30 -9.29
CA ALA A 252 -0.38 2.95 -9.84
C ALA A 252 0.87 2.73 -10.71
N GLY A 253 1.56 1.64 -10.42
CA GLY A 253 2.86 1.31 -11.01
C GLY A 253 4.02 1.66 -10.08
N ILE A 254 5.15 2.05 -10.65
CA ILE A 254 6.37 2.39 -9.92
C ILE A 254 6.53 3.91 -9.91
N HIS A 255 6.52 4.51 -8.72
CA HIS A 255 6.64 5.95 -8.55
C HIS A 255 7.62 6.32 -7.44
N PHE A 256 8.21 7.51 -7.54
CA PHE A 256 9.11 8.05 -6.53
C PHE A 256 8.47 9.23 -5.84
N ALA A 257 8.49 9.23 -4.52
CA ALA A 257 7.88 10.26 -3.69
C ALA A 257 8.75 10.57 -2.48
N GLU A 258 8.51 11.74 -1.88
CA GLU A 258 8.97 12.09 -0.55
C GLU A 258 7.83 11.85 0.44
N HIS A 259 8.16 11.20 1.55
CA HIS A 259 7.26 10.92 2.66
C HIS A 259 7.85 11.48 3.94
N ALA A 260 7.06 12.23 4.70
CA ALA A 260 7.48 12.86 5.96
C ALA A 260 6.39 12.78 7.02
N ALA A 261 5.97 11.56 7.35
CA ALA A 261 4.88 11.30 8.29
C ALA A 261 4.99 9.92 8.95
N ILE A 262 3.90 9.47 9.57
CA ILE A 262 3.78 8.12 10.13
C ILE A 262 3.49 7.13 8.99
N ALA A 263 4.36 6.13 8.86
CA ALA A 263 4.15 4.95 8.02
C ALA A 263 3.84 3.72 8.88
N LEU A 264 3.33 2.68 8.24
CA LEU A 264 2.98 1.41 8.86
C LEU A 264 3.96 0.33 8.44
N GLU A 265 4.65 -0.27 9.40
CA GLU A 265 5.55 -1.39 9.18
C GLU A 265 4.86 -2.69 9.59
N HIS A 266 4.85 -3.68 8.71
CA HIS A 266 4.37 -5.03 9.01
C HIS A 266 5.50 -5.86 9.58
N VAL A 267 5.35 -6.31 10.83
CA VAL A 267 6.36 -7.11 11.54
C VAL A 267 5.81 -8.49 11.84
N TYR A 268 6.46 -9.52 11.31
CA TYR A 268 6.02 -10.89 11.54
C TYR A 268 6.18 -11.29 13.01
N ASN A 269 5.07 -11.71 13.62
CA ASN A 269 5.01 -12.21 14.98
C ASN A 269 4.96 -13.74 14.98
N SER A 270 6.11 -14.35 15.24
CA SER A 270 6.27 -15.82 15.24
C SER A 270 5.42 -16.54 16.28
N ALA A 271 5.03 -15.87 17.38
CA ALA A 271 4.20 -16.47 18.42
C ALA A 271 2.72 -16.58 18.00
N ARG A 272 2.24 -15.67 17.15
CA ARG A 272 0.87 -15.68 16.61
C ARG A 272 0.78 -16.27 15.20
N GLY A 273 1.89 -16.36 14.48
CA GLY A 273 1.91 -16.75 13.08
C GLY A 273 1.25 -15.71 12.17
N ASP A 274 1.30 -14.43 12.55
CA ASP A 274 0.65 -13.31 11.86
C ASP A 274 1.50 -12.05 11.95
N TYR A 275 1.16 -11.01 11.19
CA TYR A 275 1.88 -9.73 11.17
C TYR A 275 1.25 -8.71 12.11
N ASP A 276 2.06 -8.12 12.98
CA ASP A 276 1.69 -6.93 13.76
C ASP A 276 1.98 -5.66 12.94
N ILE A 277 1.18 -4.61 13.16
CA ILE A 277 1.37 -3.31 12.51
C ILE A 277 2.01 -2.33 13.48
N ASN A 278 3.24 -1.92 13.18
CA ASN A 278 3.97 -0.90 13.93
C ASN A 278 3.87 0.46 13.24
N ARG A 279 3.69 1.52 14.03
CA ARG A 279 3.72 2.91 13.53
C ARG A 279 5.12 3.47 13.66
N VAL A 280 5.71 3.87 12.54
CA VAL A 280 7.08 4.40 12.50
C VAL A 280 7.05 5.75 11.80
N HIS A 281 7.71 6.76 12.38
CA HIS A 281 7.86 8.06 11.72
C HIS A 281 9.00 7.97 10.70
N ILE A 282 8.70 8.19 9.42
CA ILE A 282 9.66 8.07 8.32
C ILE A 282 9.66 9.38 7.53
N SER A 283 10.84 9.99 7.44
CA SER A 283 11.08 11.25 6.72
C SER A 283 12.19 11.08 5.70
N GLU A 284 11.83 10.61 4.51
CA GLU A 284 12.80 10.30 3.45
C GLU A 284 12.14 10.19 2.06
N ARG A 285 12.97 9.89 1.05
CA ARG A 285 12.50 9.48 -0.27
C ARG A 285 12.18 7.99 -0.27
N VAL A 286 11.05 7.66 -0.87
CA VAL A 286 10.51 6.30 -0.96
C VAL A 286 10.19 5.96 -2.41
N VAL A 287 10.15 4.67 -2.71
CA VAL A 287 9.58 4.15 -3.96
C VAL A 287 8.24 3.48 -3.65
N ILE A 288 7.22 3.80 -4.43
CA ILE A 288 5.89 3.21 -4.34
C ILE A 288 5.83 2.13 -5.41
N ASP A 289 5.59 0.88 -5.00
CA ASP A 289 5.56 -0.27 -5.90
C ASP A 289 4.82 -1.45 -5.27
N CYS A 290 3.53 -1.57 -5.60
CA CYS A 290 2.68 -2.66 -5.12
C CYS A 290 3.07 -4.02 -5.73
N LEU A 291 3.48 -4.05 -7.00
CA LEU A 291 3.77 -5.30 -7.70
C LEU A 291 5.01 -5.99 -7.12
N THR A 292 6.09 -5.24 -6.90
CA THR A 292 7.31 -5.76 -6.29
C THR A 292 7.09 -6.10 -4.82
N HIS A 293 6.29 -5.31 -4.10
CA HIS A 293 5.90 -5.62 -2.73
C HIS A 293 5.24 -7.00 -2.64
N HIS A 294 4.23 -7.28 -3.47
CA HIS A 294 3.52 -8.55 -3.51
C HIS A 294 4.41 -9.72 -3.94
N ARG A 295 5.33 -9.49 -4.88
CA ARG A 295 6.30 -10.52 -5.33
C ARG A 295 7.24 -10.94 -4.20
N LEU A 296 7.71 -9.99 -3.39
CA LEU A 296 8.67 -10.25 -2.31
C LEU A 296 8.00 -10.64 -0.99
N ASN A 297 6.74 -10.26 -0.78
CA ASN A 297 5.97 -10.53 0.43
C ASN A 297 4.63 -11.21 0.08
N PRO A 298 4.64 -12.48 -0.36
CA PRO A 298 3.44 -13.16 -0.82
C PRO A 298 2.36 -13.29 0.26
N ASP A 299 2.74 -13.39 1.54
CA ASP A 299 1.80 -13.50 2.66
C ASP A 299 0.99 -12.21 2.89
N LEU A 300 1.57 -11.06 2.52
CA LEU A 300 0.92 -9.74 2.60
C LEU A 300 0.21 -9.36 1.30
N ALA A 301 0.36 -10.17 0.25
CA ALA A 301 -0.16 -9.85 -1.07
C ALA A 301 -1.69 -9.94 -1.10
N LYS A 302 -2.32 -8.84 -1.53
CA LYS A 302 -3.77 -8.73 -1.63
C LYS A 302 -4.19 -8.82 -3.09
N SER A 303 -5.18 -9.67 -3.38
CA SER A 303 -5.80 -9.75 -4.71
C SER A 303 -7.05 -8.88 -4.79
N VAL A 304 -7.33 -8.41 -6.00
CA VAL A 304 -8.56 -7.69 -6.33
C VAL A 304 -9.35 -8.45 -7.38
N TYR A 305 -10.67 -8.30 -7.35
CA TYR A 305 -11.58 -8.90 -8.32
C TYR A 305 -12.39 -7.81 -9.04
N ASP A 306 -12.81 -8.10 -10.27
CA ASP A 306 -13.68 -7.20 -11.02
C ASP A 306 -15.13 -7.40 -10.55
N SER A 307 -15.85 -6.34 -10.22
CA SER A 307 -17.27 -6.46 -9.85
C SER A 307 -18.17 -6.58 -11.07
N ASP A 308 -17.70 -6.17 -12.25
CA ASP A 308 -18.52 -6.10 -13.46
C ASP A 308 -18.69 -7.46 -14.14
N ASN A 309 -18.01 -8.50 -13.65
CA ASN A 309 -18.09 -9.86 -14.18
C ASN A 309 -18.19 -10.90 -13.05
N TYR A 310 -19.43 -11.20 -12.64
CA TYR A 310 -19.74 -12.48 -11.97
C TYR A 310 -19.84 -13.65 -12.96
N ASP A 311 -19.72 -13.38 -14.27
CA ASP A 311 -20.02 -14.31 -15.37
C ASP A 311 -18.87 -14.52 -16.36
N SER A 312 -17.65 -14.05 -16.07
CA SER A 312 -16.48 -14.59 -16.77
C SER A 312 -16.05 -15.85 -16.06
N ASP A 313 -16.31 -17.00 -16.69
CA ASP A 313 -15.52 -18.22 -16.51
C ASP A 313 -14.04 -17.88 -16.75
N ASP A 314 -13.38 -17.31 -15.74
CA ASP A 314 -11.93 -17.31 -15.63
C ASP A 314 -11.53 -18.73 -15.18
N ASP A 315 -11.75 -19.69 -16.09
CA ASP A 315 -11.06 -20.97 -16.13
C ASP A 315 -9.60 -20.75 -16.61
N GLU A 316 -8.98 -19.65 -16.18
CA GLU A 316 -7.55 -19.61 -16.03
C GLU A 316 -7.22 -20.26 -14.69
N SER A 317 -7.25 -21.61 -14.71
CA SER A 317 -6.19 -22.39 -14.07
C SER A 317 -4.90 -21.55 -14.06
N PRO A 318 -4.15 -21.46 -12.94
CA PRO A 318 -2.96 -20.63 -12.88
C PRO A 318 -1.94 -21.20 -13.86
N LYS A 319 -2.04 -20.80 -15.12
CA LYS A 319 -1.00 -20.94 -16.11
C LYS A 319 0.14 -20.24 -15.43
N ARG A 320 1.19 -21.01 -15.15
CA ARG A 320 2.49 -20.47 -14.78
C ARG A 320 2.85 -19.50 -15.88
N LEU A 321 2.42 -18.25 -15.76
CA LEU A 321 2.85 -17.18 -16.62
C LEU A 321 4.34 -17.14 -16.37
N ASP A 322 5.09 -17.57 -17.38
CA ASP A 322 6.49 -17.28 -17.50
C ASP A 322 6.67 -15.84 -17.04
N ALA A 323 7.33 -15.68 -15.89
CA ALA A 323 7.55 -14.38 -15.30
C ALA A 323 8.17 -13.51 -16.38
N GLU A 324 7.43 -12.51 -16.87
CA GLU A 324 7.97 -11.51 -17.78
C GLU A 324 9.03 -10.75 -16.97
N LEU A 325 10.27 -11.25 -17.00
CA LEU A 325 11.47 -10.76 -16.30
C LEU A 325 11.97 -9.41 -16.84
N MET A 326 11.10 -8.64 -17.50
CA MET A 326 11.44 -7.36 -18.11
C MET A 326 10.42 -6.31 -17.68
N PRO A 327 10.84 -5.18 -17.06
CA PRO A 327 9.95 -4.07 -16.77
C PRO A 327 9.56 -3.40 -18.10
N THR A 328 8.44 -3.85 -18.67
CA THR A 328 7.82 -3.22 -19.83
C THR A 328 7.15 -1.91 -19.43
N ALA A 329 7.02 -1.02 -20.42
CA ALA A 329 6.54 0.34 -20.30
C ALA A 329 5.30 0.48 -19.40
N GLN A 330 5.20 1.63 -18.73
CA GLN A 330 4.09 2.07 -17.89
C GLN A 330 2.76 1.60 -18.49
N LYS A 331 2.21 0.50 -17.96
CA LYS A 331 0.93 -0.05 -18.43
C LYS A 331 -0.11 1.02 -18.15
N SER A 332 -0.78 1.51 -19.20
CA SER A 332 -1.91 2.43 -19.02
C SER A 332 -3.06 1.63 -18.43
N PHE A 333 -3.36 1.86 -17.16
CA PHE A 333 -4.50 1.22 -16.50
C PHE A 333 -5.80 1.91 -16.93
N LYS A 334 -6.91 1.16 -16.92
CA LYS A 334 -8.24 1.74 -17.14
C LYS A 334 -8.49 2.78 -16.04
N PRO A 335 -8.86 4.02 -16.40
CA PRO A 335 -9.06 5.05 -15.41
C PRO A 335 -10.27 4.74 -14.51
N LEU A 336 -10.17 5.10 -13.24
CA LEU A 336 -11.21 4.89 -12.26
C LEU A 336 -12.37 5.87 -12.48
N THR A 337 -13.60 5.44 -12.22
CA THR A 337 -14.75 6.36 -12.15
C THR A 337 -14.71 7.18 -10.86
N ASP A 338 -15.48 8.27 -10.77
CA ASP A 338 -15.56 9.07 -9.54
C ASP A 338 -16.04 8.24 -8.34
N GLU A 339 -16.99 7.32 -8.58
CA GLU A 339 -17.47 6.39 -7.56
C GLU A 339 -16.37 5.42 -7.11
N GLN A 340 -15.55 4.92 -8.04
CA GLN A 340 -14.41 4.06 -7.69
C GLN A 340 -13.33 4.84 -6.94
N CYS A 341 -13.07 6.10 -7.30
CA CYS A 341 -12.15 6.97 -6.56
C CYS A 341 -12.64 7.27 -5.15
N LEU A 342 -13.95 7.47 -4.97
CA LEU A 342 -14.54 7.65 -3.63
C LEU A 342 -14.24 6.44 -2.73
N LEU A 343 -14.33 5.22 -3.28
CA LEU A 343 -14.10 3.95 -2.60
C LEU A 343 -12.63 3.52 -2.55
N ALA A 344 -11.69 4.33 -3.05
CA ALA A 344 -10.29 3.95 -3.14
C ALA A 344 -9.62 3.87 -1.77
N SER A 345 -8.73 2.88 -1.63
CA SER A 345 -7.84 2.72 -0.47
C SER A 345 -7.09 4.02 -0.17
N ALA A 346 -6.89 4.30 1.12
CA ALA A 346 -6.10 5.45 1.57
C ALA A 346 -4.58 5.16 1.64
N LEU A 347 -4.18 3.90 1.45
CA LEU A 347 -2.81 3.43 1.62
C LEU A 347 -2.21 2.95 0.31
N VAL A 348 -0.90 3.16 0.16
CA VAL A 348 -0.07 2.56 -0.90
C VAL A 348 1.15 1.88 -0.30
N HIS A 349 1.60 0.82 -0.95
CA HIS A 349 2.79 0.06 -0.56
C HIS A 349 4.05 0.70 -1.14
N GLY A 350 5.06 0.91 -0.31
CA GLY A 350 6.35 1.40 -0.76
C GLY A 350 7.52 0.90 0.05
N PHE A 351 8.73 1.20 -0.43
CA PHE A 351 9.97 0.79 0.17
C PHE A 351 10.77 2.01 0.66
N SER A 352 11.19 1.90 1.91
CA SER A 352 12.10 2.83 2.59
C SER A 352 13.55 2.51 2.23
N PHE A 353 14.24 3.46 1.60
CA PHE A 353 15.65 3.27 1.27
C PHE A 353 16.55 3.40 2.49
N THR A 354 16.21 4.15 3.52
CA THR A 354 17.05 4.30 4.72
C THR A 354 16.89 3.11 5.66
N HIS A 355 15.66 2.67 5.91
CA HIS A 355 15.36 1.57 6.82
C HIS A 355 15.44 0.20 6.16
N LYS A 356 15.50 0.14 4.82
CA LYS A 356 15.57 -1.11 4.02
C LYS A 356 14.36 -2.02 4.21
N LYS A 357 13.18 -1.42 4.33
CA LYS A 357 11.94 -2.13 4.66
C LYS A 357 10.75 -1.67 3.81
N TRP A 358 9.82 -2.59 3.62
CA TRP A 358 8.51 -2.30 3.06
C TRP A 358 7.60 -1.67 4.11
N ILE A 359 6.85 -0.66 3.70
CA ILE A 359 5.96 0.14 4.54
C ILE A 359 4.68 0.50 3.78
N ASP A 360 3.57 0.66 4.51
CA ASP A 360 2.37 1.26 3.97
C ASP A 360 2.33 2.73 4.35
N MET A 361 1.99 3.58 3.37
CA MET A 361 1.99 5.04 3.52
C MET A 361 0.63 5.61 3.14
N PHE A 362 0.19 6.64 3.86
CA PHE A 362 -1.00 7.38 3.49
C PHE A 362 -0.73 8.25 2.28
N ILE A 363 -1.65 8.20 1.31
CA ILE A 363 -1.51 8.92 0.03
C ILE A 363 -1.45 10.43 0.24
N ASP A 364 -2.14 10.93 1.26
CA ASP A 364 -2.19 12.36 1.58
C ASP A 364 -0.85 12.91 2.12
N GLU A 365 0.01 12.02 2.64
CA GLU A 365 1.32 12.35 3.22
C GLU A 365 2.48 12.15 2.22
N LEU A 366 2.15 11.90 0.95
CA LEU A 366 3.12 11.78 -0.14
C LEU A 366 3.25 13.09 -0.91
N SER A 367 4.48 13.43 -1.25
CA SER A 367 4.80 14.60 -2.04
C SER A 367 5.76 14.26 -3.19
N PRO A 368 5.78 15.04 -4.28
CA PRO A 368 6.72 14.83 -5.38
C PRO A 368 8.15 15.08 -4.91
N VAL A 369 9.09 14.26 -5.38
CA VAL A 369 10.53 14.42 -5.06
C VAL A 369 11.06 15.75 -5.59
N GLN A 370 11.77 16.50 -4.74
CA GLN A 370 12.47 17.72 -5.14
C GLN A 370 13.92 17.37 -5.52
N TRP A 371 14.18 17.29 -6.83
CA TRP A 371 15.49 16.93 -7.38
C TRP A 371 16.44 18.13 -7.44
N ASN A 372 17.69 17.92 -7.03
CA ASN A 372 18.75 18.94 -7.12
C ASN A 372 19.71 18.66 -8.29
N GLU A 373 19.32 19.11 -9.49
CA GLU A 373 20.11 18.90 -10.71
C GLU A 373 21.48 19.59 -10.69
N GLN A 374 21.65 20.64 -9.88
CA GLN A 374 22.89 21.42 -9.77
C GLN A 374 23.96 20.76 -8.89
N CYS A 375 23.61 19.71 -8.13
CA CYS A 375 24.54 18.98 -7.25
C CYS A 375 25.82 18.57 -7.97
N PHE A 376 25.68 18.02 -9.18
CA PHE A 376 26.81 17.48 -9.94
C PHE A 376 27.78 18.57 -10.43
N ASP A 377 27.28 19.79 -10.65
CA ASP A 377 28.11 20.91 -11.09
C ASP A 377 28.95 21.45 -9.92
N GLN A 378 28.39 21.46 -8.70
CA GLN A 378 29.08 21.85 -7.46
C GLN A 378 30.15 20.85 -6.98
N LEU A 379 30.10 19.61 -7.46
CA LEU A 379 31.06 18.57 -7.08
C LEU A 379 32.47 18.94 -7.55
N VAL A 380 33.48 18.89 -6.68
CA VAL A 380 34.87 19.21 -7.08
C VAL A 380 35.53 17.96 -7.66
N LEU A 381 35.50 17.84 -8.99
CA LEU A 381 36.08 16.75 -9.77
C LEU A 381 36.75 17.31 -11.04
N ALA A 382 37.78 16.62 -11.52
CA ALA A 382 38.47 17.01 -12.74
C ALA A 382 37.48 17.06 -13.93
N PRO A 383 37.49 18.11 -14.78
CA PRO A 383 36.51 18.28 -15.86
C PRO A 383 36.41 17.07 -16.81
N ARG A 384 37.54 16.40 -17.06
CA ARG A 384 37.59 15.19 -17.88
C ARG A 384 36.84 14.02 -17.25
N GLN A 385 36.97 13.82 -15.94
CA GLN A 385 36.28 12.76 -15.19
C GLN A 385 34.77 13.05 -15.11
N LYS A 386 34.39 14.31 -14.84
CA LYS A 386 32.99 14.75 -14.86
C LYS A 386 32.31 14.43 -16.19
N LYS A 387 32.94 14.83 -17.31
CA LYS A 387 32.41 14.59 -18.66
C LYS A 387 32.26 13.09 -18.97
N LEU A 388 33.22 12.27 -18.54
CA LEU A 388 33.18 10.82 -18.75
C LEU A 388 31.98 10.18 -18.02
N VAL A 389 31.81 10.50 -16.72
CA VAL A 389 30.68 9.98 -15.93
C VAL A 389 29.35 10.43 -16.51
N GLN A 390 29.23 11.72 -16.85
CA GLN A 390 28.01 12.27 -17.45
C GLN A 390 27.65 11.57 -18.76
N ALA A 391 28.62 11.39 -19.66
CA ALA A 391 28.41 10.75 -20.95
C ALA A 391 27.93 9.30 -20.78
N LEU A 392 28.63 8.50 -19.97
CA LEU A 392 28.32 7.08 -19.78
C LEU A 392 26.98 6.86 -19.06
N VAL A 393 26.70 7.66 -18.03
CA VAL A 393 25.42 7.53 -17.30
C VAL A 393 24.26 7.99 -18.19
N THR A 394 24.40 9.10 -18.91
CA THR A 394 23.34 9.60 -19.79
C THR A 394 23.07 8.62 -20.93
N GLU A 395 24.13 8.05 -21.51
CA GLU A 395 24.01 7.03 -22.53
C GLU A 395 23.30 5.78 -22.00
N HIS A 396 23.68 5.28 -20.81
CA HIS A 396 23.02 4.11 -20.20
C HIS A 396 21.53 4.35 -19.89
N ILE A 397 21.17 5.59 -19.54
CA ILE A 397 19.78 5.97 -19.27
C ILE A 397 18.96 6.12 -20.57
N CYS A 398 19.55 6.71 -21.60
CA CYS A 398 18.89 6.96 -22.89
C CYS A 398 18.84 5.73 -23.79
N GLN A 399 19.81 4.83 -23.68
CA GLN A 399 19.84 3.59 -24.44
C GLN A 399 18.69 2.66 -24.02
N LYS A 400 17.82 2.37 -24.99
CA LYS A 400 17.03 1.12 -25.03
C LYS A 400 17.78 -0.01 -25.77
N SER A 401 19.06 0.17 -26.10
CA SER A 401 19.73 -0.57 -27.19
C SER A 401 20.51 -1.81 -26.76
N ASP A 402 20.03 -2.98 -27.17
CA ASP A 402 20.59 -3.93 -28.16
C ASP A 402 22.11 -4.01 -28.48
N PHE A 403 23.01 -3.47 -27.65
CA PHE A 403 24.41 -3.91 -27.68
C PHE A 403 24.56 -5.09 -26.71
N ASP A 404 24.07 -6.25 -27.13
CA ASP A 404 24.25 -7.50 -26.40
C ASP A 404 25.64 -8.05 -26.70
N ASP A 405 26.35 -8.48 -25.66
CA ASP A 405 27.49 -9.38 -25.82
C ASP A 405 27.02 -10.65 -26.57
N ILE A 406 27.93 -11.50 -27.04
CA ILE A 406 27.61 -12.74 -27.78
C ILE A 406 26.61 -13.62 -27.00
N ILE A 407 26.56 -13.45 -25.67
CA ILE A 407 25.60 -14.06 -24.76
C ILE A 407 24.59 -13.00 -24.28
N LYS A 408 23.29 -13.25 -24.54
CA LYS A 408 22.19 -12.40 -24.07
C LYS A 408 22.28 -12.10 -22.57
N GLY A 409 22.31 -10.83 -22.21
CA GLY A 409 22.19 -10.34 -20.84
C GLY A 409 23.50 -10.14 -20.07
N LYS A 410 24.66 -10.36 -20.70
CA LYS A 410 25.99 -10.04 -20.13
C LYS A 410 26.46 -8.66 -20.58
N GLY A 411 27.18 -7.94 -19.71
CA GLY A 411 27.87 -6.70 -20.06
C GLY A 411 27.00 -5.46 -20.28
N LYS A 412 25.70 -5.51 -19.95
CA LYS A 412 24.77 -4.38 -20.10
C LYS A 412 24.78 -3.39 -18.93
N GLY A 413 25.45 -3.72 -17.82
CA GLY A 413 25.53 -2.85 -16.64
C GLY A 413 26.66 -1.83 -16.73
N LEU A 414 26.47 -0.68 -16.09
CA LEU A 414 27.52 0.33 -15.94
C LEU A 414 28.09 0.24 -14.53
N VAL A 415 29.33 -0.26 -14.41
CA VAL A 415 30.03 -0.41 -13.12
C VAL A 415 31.13 0.65 -12.99
N LEU A 416 30.97 1.55 -12.02
CA LEU A 416 31.95 2.57 -11.66
C LEU A 416 32.56 2.25 -10.29
N VAL A 417 33.88 2.35 -10.19
CA VAL A 417 34.60 2.23 -8.92
C VAL A 417 35.17 3.58 -8.54
N LEU A 418 34.81 4.07 -7.37
CA LEU A 418 35.29 5.29 -6.75
C LEU A 418 36.31 4.92 -5.68
N HIS A 419 37.59 5.22 -5.91
CA HIS A 419 38.65 4.85 -4.97
C HIS A 419 39.54 6.03 -4.58
N GLY A 420 40.00 6.05 -3.33
CA GLY A 420 40.84 7.11 -2.79
C GLY A 420 40.65 7.30 -1.29
N PRO A 421 41.30 8.31 -0.68
CA PRO A 421 41.24 8.54 0.77
C PRO A 421 39.81 8.86 1.25
N PRO A 422 39.51 8.68 2.55
CA PRO A 422 38.20 9.01 3.11
C PRO A 422 37.92 10.53 3.03
N GLY A 423 36.64 10.90 2.93
CA GLY A 423 36.21 12.31 3.02
C GLY A 423 36.38 13.18 1.77
N VAL A 424 36.76 12.61 0.62
CA VAL A 424 36.97 13.34 -0.66
C VAL A 424 35.77 13.36 -1.62
N GLY A 425 34.57 12.99 -1.15
CA GLY A 425 33.34 13.09 -1.95
C GLY A 425 33.03 11.90 -2.88
N LYS A 426 33.55 10.70 -2.57
CA LYS A 426 33.22 9.46 -3.30
C LYS A 426 31.70 9.19 -3.30
N THR A 427 31.11 8.97 -2.12
CA THR A 427 29.66 8.76 -1.94
C THR A 427 28.83 9.89 -2.57
N LEU A 428 29.24 11.15 -2.37
CA LEU A 428 28.59 12.34 -2.93
C LEU A 428 28.51 12.32 -4.46
N THR A 429 29.47 11.68 -5.13
CA THR A 429 29.46 11.58 -6.60
C THR A 429 28.30 10.72 -7.09
N ALA A 430 28.05 9.57 -6.43
CA ALA A 430 26.91 8.72 -6.75
C ALA A 430 25.57 9.43 -6.43
N GLU A 431 25.50 10.14 -5.31
CA GLU A 431 24.34 10.97 -4.94
C GLU A 431 24.03 12.01 -6.02
N CYS A 432 25.00 12.84 -6.41
CA CYS A 432 24.77 13.86 -7.43
C CYS A 432 24.44 13.27 -8.81
N VAL A 433 24.94 12.06 -9.14
CA VAL A 433 24.56 11.36 -10.36
C VAL A 433 23.09 10.94 -10.30
N ALA A 434 22.64 10.35 -9.20
CA ALA A 434 21.25 9.96 -9.01
C ALA A 434 20.30 11.18 -9.10
N GLU A 435 20.66 12.29 -8.45
CA GLU A 435 19.92 13.56 -8.49
C GLU A 435 19.75 14.09 -9.91
N ARG A 436 20.86 14.22 -10.66
CA ARG A 436 20.84 14.73 -12.03
C ARG A 436 20.03 13.84 -12.96
N CYS A 437 20.03 12.53 -12.70
CA CYS A 437 19.32 11.54 -13.51
C CYS A 437 17.86 11.34 -13.10
N LYS A 438 17.39 12.00 -12.03
CA LYS A 438 16.06 11.83 -11.44
C LYS A 438 15.73 10.38 -11.15
N ARG A 439 16.73 9.67 -10.60
CA ARG A 439 16.62 8.26 -10.25
C ARG A 439 16.84 8.07 -8.76
N PRO A 440 16.16 7.10 -8.12
CA PRO A 440 16.40 6.82 -6.71
C PRO A 440 17.83 6.31 -6.51
N LEU A 441 18.42 6.64 -5.37
CA LEU A 441 19.71 6.12 -4.94
C LEU A 441 19.48 5.02 -3.90
N TYR A 442 19.87 3.79 -4.22
CA TYR A 442 19.89 2.69 -3.26
C TYR A 442 21.30 2.57 -2.70
N VAL A 443 21.54 3.10 -1.49
CA VAL A 443 22.84 2.97 -0.80
C VAL A 443 22.87 1.69 0.04
N VAL A 444 23.86 0.83 -0.15
CA VAL A 444 24.01 -0.44 0.58
C VAL A 444 25.39 -0.45 1.22
N SER A 445 25.45 -0.75 2.52
CA SER A 445 26.71 -0.91 3.24
C SER A 445 27.13 -2.38 3.30
N SER A 446 28.38 -2.64 3.67
CA SER A 446 28.86 -4.00 3.92
C SER A 446 28.08 -4.73 5.02
N GLY A 447 27.57 -4.00 6.02
CA GLY A 447 26.73 -4.57 7.08
C GLY A 447 25.36 -5.04 6.59
N ASP A 448 24.79 -4.38 5.58
CA ASP A 448 23.49 -4.76 5.01
C ASP A 448 23.55 -6.09 4.25
N LEU A 449 24.70 -6.38 3.64
CA LEU A 449 24.91 -7.57 2.82
C LEU A 449 25.14 -8.85 3.65
N GLY A 450 25.62 -8.71 4.89
CA GLY A 450 25.96 -9.84 5.75
C GLY A 450 27.39 -10.34 5.57
N THR A 451 27.82 -11.24 6.46
CA THR A 451 29.19 -11.74 6.52
C THR A 451 29.35 -13.17 6.00
N ASP A 452 28.26 -13.90 5.80
CA ASP A 452 28.24 -15.26 5.28
C ASP A 452 27.82 -15.30 3.81
N SER A 453 28.33 -16.30 3.08
CA SER A 453 28.10 -16.42 1.64
C SER A 453 26.63 -16.66 1.27
N PHE A 454 25.86 -17.33 2.13
CA PHE A 454 24.46 -17.63 1.86
C PHE A 454 23.59 -16.38 1.99
N THR A 455 23.68 -15.66 3.11
CA THR A 455 22.94 -14.41 3.31
C THR A 455 23.36 -13.33 2.31
N LEU A 456 24.66 -13.23 2.00
CA LEU A 456 25.16 -12.33 0.96
C LEU A 456 24.48 -12.60 -0.38
N ASP A 457 24.47 -13.85 -0.84
CA ASP A 457 23.90 -14.19 -2.15
C ASP A 457 22.41 -13.84 -2.22
N GLN A 458 21.64 -14.18 -1.16
CA GLN A 458 20.21 -13.90 -1.10
C GLN A 458 19.93 -12.39 -1.09
N ARG A 459 20.58 -11.64 -0.19
CA ARG A 459 20.35 -10.20 -0.04
C ARG A 459 20.83 -9.42 -1.26
N LEU A 460 22.02 -9.74 -1.77
CA LEU A 460 22.57 -9.05 -2.94
C LEU A 460 21.70 -9.29 -4.17
N THR A 461 21.22 -10.52 -4.39
CA THR A 461 20.30 -10.85 -5.49
C THR A 461 19.00 -10.04 -5.38
N GLN A 462 18.40 -9.99 -4.18
CA GLN A 462 17.18 -9.22 -3.93
C GLN A 462 17.39 -7.70 -4.16
N ILE A 463 18.48 -7.15 -3.63
CA ILE A 463 18.85 -5.74 -3.79
C ILE A 463 19.00 -5.37 -5.26
N LEU A 464 19.68 -6.21 -6.05
CA LEU A 464 19.91 -5.94 -7.47
C LEU A 464 18.66 -6.07 -8.31
N ASP A 465 17.80 -7.04 -8.00
CA ASP A 465 16.49 -7.19 -8.64
C ASP A 465 15.61 -5.96 -8.36
N MET A 466 15.56 -5.48 -7.11
CA MET A 466 14.85 -4.25 -6.74
C MET A 466 15.45 -3.01 -7.42
N ALA A 467 16.78 -2.86 -7.39
CA ALA A 467 17.47 -1.75 -8.03
C ALA A 467 17.25 -1.74 -9.56
N SER A 468 17.23 -2.91 -10.20
CA SER A 468 16.91 -3.05 -11.62
C SER A 468 15.46 -2.69 -11.92
N THR A 469 14.51 -3.20 -11.11
CA THR A 469 13.07 -2.96 -11.26
C THR A 469 12.74 -1.48 -11.17
N TRP A 470 13.33 -0.77 -10.20
CA TRP A 470 13.14 0.67 -10.01
C TRP A 470 14.07 1.53 -10.86
N ARG A 471 14.94 0.89 -11.67
CA ARG A 471 15.99 1.55 -12.43
C ARG A 471 16.88 2.45 -11.56
N ALA A 472 17.04 2.11 -10.29
CA ALA A 472 17.78 2.84 -9.30
C ALA A 472 19.28 2.88 -9.62
N VAL A 473 19.94 3.95 -9.15
CA VAL A 473 21.40 3.95 -9.03
C VAL A 473 21.74 3.18 -7.76
N LEU A 474 22.43 2.05 -7.88
CA LEU A 474 22.89 1.26 -6.75
C LEU A 474 24.28 1.76 -6.33
N LEU A 475 24.45 2.06 -5.05
CA LEU A 475 25.74 2.39 -4.45
C LEU A 475 26.06 1.34 -3.38
N ILE A 476 27.17 0.63 -3.52
CA ILE A 476 27.71 -0.21 -2.45
C ILE A 476 28.88 0.56 -1.82
N ASP A 477 28.64 1.07 -0.62
CA ASP A 477 29.60 1.89 0.12
C ASP A 477 30.53 1.00 0.94
N GLU A 478 31.82 1.36 0.96
CA GLU A 478 32.89 0.64 1.66
C GLU A 478 32.98 -0.84 1.25
N ALA A 479 32.97 -1.10 -0.05
CA ALA A 479 33.01 -2.44 -0.64
C ALA A 479 34.38 -3.16 -0.50
N ASP A 480 35.28 -2.68 0.37
CA ASP A 480 36.66 -3.15 0.50
C ASP A 480 36.74 -4.67 0.72
N VAL A 481 35.88 -5.21 1.60
CA VAL A 481 35.85 -6.65 1.95
C VAL A 481 35.48 -7.54 0.74
N PHE A 482 34.61 -7.06 -0.15
CA PHE A 482 34.13 -7.82 -1.31
C PHE A 482 35.03 -7.71 -2.54
N LEU A 483 35.89 -6.69 -2.57
CA LEU A 483 36.80 -6.41 -3.69
C LEU A 483 38.22 -6.94 -3.45
N GLU A 484 38.52 -7.37 -2.24
CA GLU A 484 39.87 -7.76 -1.82
C GLU A 484 40.35 -9.08 -2.46
N ARG A 485 41.65 -9.23 -2.68
CA ARG A 485 42.26 -10.41 -3.34
C ARG A 485 41.89 -11.72 -2.65
N ARG A 486 41.61 -12.75 -3.43
CA ARG A 486 41.44 -14.09 -2.86
C ARG A 486 42.72 -14.58 -2.18
N SER A 487 42.58 -15.25 -1.04
CA SER A 487 43.69 -15.79 -0.25
C SER A 487 43.57 -17.30 -0.11
N LEU A 488 44.68 -18.05 -0.07
CA LEU A 488 44.64 -19.52 0.05
C LEU A 488 44.11 -20.01 1.40
N HIS A 489 44.09 -19.15 2.42
CA HIS A 489 43.76 -19.51 3.80
C HIS A 489 42.38 -19.00 4.25
N ASP A 490 41.67 -18.26 3.39
CA ASP A 490 40.39 -17.64 3.71
C ASP A 490 39.30 -18.07 2.72
N MET A 491 38.73 -19.26 2.97
CA MET A 491 37.70 -19.84 2.11
C MET A 491 36.40 -19.03 2.14
N GLU A 492 36.03 -18.48 3.30
CA GLU A 492 34.79 -17.70 3.46
C GLU A 492 34.86 -16.41 2.64
N ARG A 493 35.93 -15.63 2.79
CA ARG A 493 36.11 -14.41 1.98
C ARG A 493 36.20 -14.72 0.50
N ASN A 494 36.88 -15.80 0.11
CA ASN A 494 36.94 -16.21 -1.29
C ASN A 494 35.56 -16.51 -1.87
N ALA A 495 34.67 -17.10 -1.06
CA ALA A 495 33.29 -17.32 -1.47
C ALA A 495 32.55 -15.99 -1.67
N LEU A 496 32.71 -15.02 -0.76
CA LEU A 496 32.12 -13.68 -0.89
C LEU A 496 32.58 -12.98 -2.18
N VAL A 497 33.90 -12.94 -2.43
CA VAL A 497 34.49 -12.34 -3.64
C VAL A 497 33.98 -13.02 -4.91
N SER A 498 33.84 -14.35 -4.88
CA SER A 498 33.35 -15.13 -6.03
C SER A 498 31.88 -14.85 -6.34
N ILE A 499 31.03 -14.71 -5.30
CA ILE A 499 29.62 -14.32 -5.46
C ILE A 499 29.55 -12.90 -6.06
N PHE A 500 30.33 -11.96 -5.53
CA PHE A 500 30.33 -10.58 -6.01
C PHE A 500 30.76 -10.50 -7.50
N LEU A 501 31.82 -11.19 -7.90
CA LEU A 501 32.27 -11.27 -9.30
C LEU A 501 31.19 -11.83 -10.24
N ARG A 502 30.51 -12.91 -9.84
CA ARG A 502 29.41 -13.50 -10.62
C ARG A 502 28.29 -12.49 -10.79
N VAL A 503 27.92 -11.82 -9.72
CA VAL A 503 26.76 -10.92 -9.70
C VAL A 503 27.00 -9.65 -10.52
N LEU A 504 28.21 -9.06 -10.45
CA LEU A 504 28.60 -7.92 -11.28
C LEU A 504 28.53 -8.21 -12.79
N GLU A 505 28.72 -9.47 -13.20
CA GLU A 505 28.73 -9.86 -14.61
C GLU A 505 27.33 -9.80 -15.27
N TYR A 506 26.29 -10.02 -14.48
CA TYR A 506 24.89 -10.09 -14.96
C TYR A 506 24.05 -8.88 -14.56
N TYR A 507 24.57 -7.95 -13.75
CA TYR A 507 23.81 -6.76 -13.38
C TYR A 507 23.64 -5.82 -14.59
N GLN A 508 22.41 -5.36 -14.82
CA GLN A 508 22.03 -4.56 -15.99
C GLN A 508 21.68 -3.10 -15.63
N GLY A 509 22.06 -2.64 -14.43
CA GLY A 509 21.82 -1.28 -13.94
C GLY A 509 23.10 -0.44 -13.82
N ILE A 510 22.99 0.69 -13.12
CA ILE A 510 24.11 1.57 -12.79
C ILE A 510 24.57 1.25 -11.37
N LEU A 511 25.82 0.81 -11.24
CA LEU A 511 26.42 0.44 -9.96
C LEU A 511 27.64 1.30 -9.67
N PHE A 512 27.62 1.94 -8.51
CA PHE A 512 28.78 2.58 -7.90
C PHE A 512 29.32 1.73 -6.77
N LEU A 513 30.63 1.51 -6.75
CA LEU A 513 31.35 0.88 -5.66
C LEU A 513 32.33 1.90 -5.09
N THR A 514 32.33 2.11 -3.77
CA THR A 514 33.37 2.91 -3.12
C THR A 514 34.38 2.01 -2.43
N SER A 515 35.64 2.41 -2.46
CA SER A 515 36.72 1.70 -1.78
C SER A 515 37.78 2.67 -1.28
N ASN A 516 38.37 2.35 -0.13
CA ASN A 516 39.54 3.06 0.39
C ASN A 516 40.85 2.32 0.07
N ARG A 517 40.78 1.04 -0.33
CA ARG A 517 41.94 0.14 -0.49
C ARG A 517 42.02 -0.47 -1.89
N VAL A 518 42.37 0.35 -2.89
CA VAL A 518 42.47 -0.13 -4.27
C VAL A 518 43.63 -1.12 -4.49
N ASP A 519 44.70 -1.03 -3.68
CA ASP A 519 45.91 -1.86 -3.85
C ASP A 519 45.66 -3.35 -3.56
N THR A 520 44.65 -3.64 -2.75
CA THR A 520 44.29 -4.99 -2.34
C THR A 520 43.24 -5.63 -3.26
N PHE A 521 42.92 -5.02 -4.40
CA PHE A 521 41.88 -5.54 -5.30
C PHE A 521 42.26 -6.87 -5.97
N ASP A 522 41.27 -7.77 -6.09
CA ASP A 522 41.36 -8.95 -6.94
C ASP A 522 41.43 -8.54 -8.42
N ASP A 523 42.39 -9.12 -9.15
CA ASP A 523 42.62 -8.80 -10.56
C ASP A 523 41.39 -9.13 -11.44
N ALA A 524 40.53 -10.06 -11.00
CA ALA A 524 39.30 -10.42 -11.72
C ALA A 524 38.28 -9.27 -11.83
N PHE A 525 38.36 -8.23 -10.99
CA PHE A 525 37.51 -7.06 -11.10
C PHE A 525 37.91 -6.12 -12.24
N LYS A 526 39.17 -6.14 -12.69
CA LYS A 526 39.68 -5.24 -13.74
C LYS A 526 38.92 -5.38 -15.06
N SER A 527 38.42 -6.57 -15.38
CA SER A 527 37.64 -6.84 -16.59
C SER A 527 36.15 -6.50 -16.47
N ARG A 528 35.65 -6.21 -15.25
CA ARG A 528 34.22 -5.93 -14.96
C ARG A 528 33.97 -4.47 -14.62
N ILE A 529 35.03 -3.70 -14.33
CA ILE A 529 34.95 -2.27 -14.02
C ILE A 529 35.07 -1.48 -15.32
N HIS A 530 34.05 -0.66 -15.61
CA HIS A 530 34.04 0.18 -16.80
C HIS A 530 34.79 1.49 -16.56
N VAL A 531 34.61 2.07 -15.37
CA VAL A 531 35.21 3.36 -15.02
C VAL A 531 35.85 3.30 -13.62
N PRO A 532 37.18 3.19 -13.53
CA PRO A 532 37.89 3.43 -12.29
C PRO A 532 38.14 4.93 -12.12
N LEU A 533 37.49 5.55 -11.13
CA LEU A 533 37.68 6.96 -10.76
C LEU A 533 38.56 7.06 -9.52
N LYS A 534 39.79 7.53 -9.74
CA LYS A 534 40.74 7.85 -8.68
C LYS A 534 40.45 9.23 -8.11
N TYR A 535 40.26 9.28 -6.80
CA TYR A 535 40.26 10.49 -5.99
C TYR A 535 41.63 10.64 -5.33
N THR A 536 42.24 11.81 -5.50
CA THR A 536 43.45 12.21 -4.79
C THR A 536 43.07 13.05 -3.57
N GLY A 537 44.06 13.36 -2.72
CA GLY A 537 43.90 14.41 -1.72
C GLY A 537 43.44 15.71 -2.39
N LEU A 538 42.66 16.51 -1.65
CA LEU A 538 42.17 17.80 -2.12
C LEU A 538 43.34 18.79 -2.16
N ASP A 539 43.53 19.48 -3.28
CA ASP A 539 44.49 20.59 -3.34
C ASP A 539 43.91 21.86 -2.71
N THR A 540 44.76 22.87 -2.47
CA THR A 540 44.36 24.13 -1.86
C THR A 540 43.22 24.81 -2.64
N SER A 541 43.25 24.77 -3.98
CA SER A 541 42.18 25.31 -4.83
C SER A 541 40.84 24.58 -4.64
N SER A 542 40.88 23.26 -4.55
CA SER A 542 39.70 22.41 -4.34
C SER A 542 39.12 22.65 -2.95
N ARG A 543 39.96 22.77 -1.92
CA ARG A 543 39.52 23.13 -0.56
C ARG A 543 38.88 24.52 -0.52
N LYS A 544 39.47 25.52 -1.20
CA LYS A 544 38.89 26.87 -1.32
C LYS A 544 37.48 26.81 -1.92
N GLN A 545 37.28 26.05 -2.99
CA GLN A 545 35.97 25.85 -3.61
C GLN A 545 34.98 25.15 -2.66
N ILE A 546 35.43 24.15 -1.91
CA ILE A 546 34.58 23.42 -0.95
C ILE A 546 34.16 24.33 0.20
N TRP A 547 35.07 25.14 0.74
CA TRP A 547 34.77 26.16 1.75
C TRP A 547 33.70 27.13 1.26
N LYS A 548 33.91 27.70 0.06
CA LYS A 548 32.94 28.60 -0.57
C LYS A 548 31.56 27.95 -0.70
N ASN A 549 31.49 26.73 -1.26
CA ASN A 549 30.23 26.02 -1.45
C ASN A 549 29.48 25.74 -0.13
N PHE A 550 30.18 25.52 0.98
CA PHE A 550 29.54 25.28 2.28
C PHE A 550 29.14 26.58 3.00
N LEU A 551 29.94 27.64 2.87
CA LEU A 551 29.62 28.96 3.44
C LEU A 551 28.42 29.59 2.72
N ASP A 552 28.39 29.56 1.39
CA ASP A 552 27.26 30.04 0.57
C ASP A 552 25.94 29.34 0.98
N LYS A 553 26.01 28.05 1.37
CA LYS A 553 24.86 27.28 1.86
C LYS A 553 24.48 27.61 3.31
N ALA A 554 25.44 27.96 4.16
CA ALA A 554 25.19 28.29 5.56
C ALA A 554 24.53 29.67 5.72
N GLU A 555 24.80 30.59 4.79
CA GLU A 555 24.31 31.98 4.78
C GLU A 555 22.92 32.14 4.15
N GLY A 556 22.32 31.08 3.59
CA GLY A 556 20.97 31.13 3.03
C GLY A 556 20.82 32.01 1.78
N GLY A 557 21.93 32.38 1.13
CA GLY A 557 21.93 33.20 -0.08
C GLY A 557 21.73 34.70 0.16
N GLU A 558 21.90 35.22 1.38
CA GLU A 558 22.00 36.68 1.57
C GLU A 558 23.34 37.19 1.00
N GLU A 559 23.27 38.21 0.15
CA GLU A 559 24.43 38.85 -0.51
C GLU A 559 25.35 39.49 0.53
N GLY A 560 26.35 38.74 0.97
CA GLY A 560 27.46 39.24 1.78
C GLY A 560 28.25 38.08 2.37
N SER A 561 29.19 37.54 1.59
CA SER A 561 30.12 36.50 2.10
C SER A 561 30.81 37.02 3.35
N VAL A 562 30.62 36.35 4.48
CA VAL A 562 31.28 36.67 5.76
C VAL A 562 32.81 36.68 5.63
N VAL A 563 33.33 35.91 4.68
CA VAL A 563 34.75 35.68 4.49
C VAL A 563 35.18 36.15 3.10
N ASP A 564 36.06 37.15 3.06
CA ASP A 564 36.70 37.63 1.83
C ASP A 564 37.59 36.54 1.21
N GLU A 565 37.98 36.71 -0.06
CA GLU A 565 38.85 35.72 -0.74
C GLU A 565 40.15 35.42 0.03
N GLU A 566 40.70 36.40 0.74
CA GLU A 566 41.89 36.24 1.60
C GLU A 566 41.61 35.34 2.81
N GLY A 567 40.42 35.43 3.41
CA GLY A 567 40.03 34.56 4.53
C GLY A 567 39.81 33.12 4.07
N LEU A 568 39.24 32.92 2.87
CA LEU A 568 39.13 31.61 2.24
C LEU A 568 40.50 30.99 1.96
N ASP A 569 41.47 31.82 1.53
CA ASP A 569 42.85 31.36 1.30
C ASP A 569 43.50 30.90 2.61
N LYS A 570 43.32 31.62 3.72
CA LYS A 570 43.81 31.18 5.04
C LYS A 570 43.23 29.83 5.47
N LEU A 571 41.91 29.66 5.36
CA LEU A 571 41.23 28.41 5.73
C LEU A 571 41.63 27.22 4.83
N ALA A 572 41.95 27.47 3.55
CA ALA A 572 42.31 26.43 2.59
C ALA A 572 43.75 25.90 2.76
N VAL A 573 44.61 26.58 3.53
CA VAL A 573 45.99 26.14 3.80
C VAL A 573 46.01 24.81 4.56
N HIS A 574 45.06 24.62 5.47
CA HIS A 574 45.00 23.43 6.32
C HIS A 574 44.61 22.19 5.52
N ASP A 575 45.29 21.06 5.77
CA ASP A 575 45.04 19.79 5.07
C ASP A 575 43.79 19.08 5.61
N LEU A 576 42.64 19.63 5.26
CA LEU A 576 41.33 19.15 5.68
C LEU A 576 40.59 18.51 4.52
N ASN A 577 39.91 17.39 4.79
CA ASN A 577 39.01 16.75 3.84
C ASN A 577 37.62 17.43 3.82
N GLY A 578 36.82 17.16 2.80
CA GLY A 578 35.52 17.81 2.63
C GLY A 578 34.52 17.51 3.75
N ARG A 579 34.63 16.35 4.42
CA ARG A 579 33.79 15.98 5.58
C ARG A 579 34.17 16.81 6.81
N GLN A 580 35.46 17.00 7.07
CA GLN A 580 35.98 17.86 8.14
C GLN A 580 35.56 19.31 7.91
N ILE A 581 35.73 19.85 6.69
CA ILE A 581 35.30 21.22 6.35
C ILE A 581 33.81 21.42 6.63
N LYS A 582 32.94 20.50 6.18
CA LYS A 582 31.50 20.54 6.48
C LYS A 582 31.21 20.53 7.99
N GLY A 583 31.94 19.71 8.74
CA GLY A 583 31.84 19.63 10.19
C GLY A 583 32.19 20.96 10.85
N ILE A 584 33.31 21.56 10.45
CA ILE A 584 33.80 22.84 10.97
C ILE A 584 32.79 23.96 10.70
N VAL A 585 32.31 24.11 9.46
CA VAL A 585 31.30 25.13 9.11
C VAL A 585 30.05 24.98 9.98
N ARG A 586 29.56 23.75 10.19
CA ARG A 586 28.38 23.47 11.02
C ARG A 586 28.61 23.81 12.50
N THR A 587 29.77 23.45 13.04
CA THR A 587 30.14 23.74 14.43
C THR A 587 30.30 25.24 14.65
N ALA A 588 31.02 25.93 13.76
CA ALA A 588 31.18 27.37 13.80
C ALA A 588 29.84 28.12 13.68
N THR A 589 28.94 27.66 12.79
CA THR A 589 27.58 28.22 12.68
C THR A 589 26.77 28.02 13.96
N SER A 590 26.92 26.87 14.62
CA SER A 590 26.25 26.58 15.90
C SER A 590 26.80 27.46 17.03
N LEU A 591 28.12 27.67 17.06
CA LEU A 591 28.80 28.52 18.03
C LEU A 591 28.40 29.99 17.87
N ALA A 592 28.40 30.50 16.63
CA ALA A 592 27.94 31.86 16.33
C ALA A 592 26.49 32.09 16.75
N ARG A 593 25.61 31.11 16.53
CA ARG A 593 24.20 31.15 16.98
C ARG A 593 24.08 31.17 18.50
N TYR A 594 24.91 30.41 19.21
CA TYR A 594 24.93 30.41 20.68
C TYR A 594 25.34 31.78 21.23
N ASP A 595 26.36 32.39 20.64
CA ASP A 595 26.84 33.72 21.02
C ASP A 595 25.97 34.87 20.48
N SER A 596 24.88 34.56 19.76
CA SER A 596 24.00 35.53 19.09
C SER A 596 24.75 36.49 18.15
N LYS A 597 25.83 36.02 17.53
CA LYS A 597 26.63 36.76 16.55
C LYS A 597 26.45 36.18 15.15
N LYS A 598 26.79 36.98 14.13
CA LYS A 598 26.98 36.43 12.77
C LYS A 598 28.22 35.56 12.77
N LEU A 599 28.26 34.58 11.87
CA LEU A 599 29.48 33.83 11.60
C LEU A 599 30.58 34.85 11.24
N ASP A 600 31.78 34.66 11.74
CA ASP A 600 32.95 35.45 11.41
C ASP A 600 34.16 34.52 11.17
N LEU A 601 35.23 35.08 10.59
CA LEU A 601 36.45 34.33 10.31
C LEU A 601 37.11 33.82 11.59
N GLU A 602 37.06 34.60 12.68
CA GLU A 602 37.66 34.23 13.98
C GLU A 602 37.03 32.96 14.55
N THR A 603 35.69 32.84 14.49
CA THR A 603 34.97 31.63 14.94
C THR A 603 35.35 30.41 14.09
N LEU A 604 35.52 30.60 12.77
CA LEU A 604 35.96 29.52 11.88
C LEU A 604 37.40 29.08 12.18
N GLU A 605 38.33 30.02 12.32
CA GLU A 605 39.73 29.75 12.66
C GLU A 605 39.84 29.03 14.01
N GLN A 606 39.09 29.46 15.02
CA GLN A 606 39.05 28.79 16.33
C GLN A 606 38.62 27.32 16.22
N VAL A 607 37.57 27.02 15.44
CA VAL A 607 37.09 25.64 15.27
C VAL A 607 38.07 24.82 14.42
N VAL A 608 38.73 25.44 13.43
CA VAL A 608 39.81 24.80 12.66
C VAL A 608 40.96 24.42 13.57
N GLU A 609 41.43 25.31 14.44
CA GLU A 609 42.52 25.03 15.39
C GLU A 609 42.21 23.84 16.28
N ILE A 610 41.00 23.81 16.89
CA ILE A 610 40.54 22.69 17.72
C ILE A 610 40.54 21.37 16.93
N GLN A 611 40.06 21.39 15.67
CA GLN A 611 40.07 20.21 14.82
C GLN A 611 41.50 19.76 14.49
N MET A 612 42.41 20.70 14.23
CA MET A 612 43.81 20.40 13.92
C MET A 612 44.55 19.83 15.13
N ASP A 613 44.32 20.35 16.32
CA ASP A 613 44.92 19.83 17.54
C ASP A 613 44.48 18.38 17.77
N PHE A 614 43.20 18.07 17.55
CA PHE A 614 42.71 16.70 17.57
C PHE A 614 43.37 15.79 16.52
N GLU A 615 43.57 16.26 15.28
CA GLU A 615 44.28 15.48 14.25
C GLU A 615 45.75 15.24 14.64
N ARG A 616 46.43 16.22 15.26
CA ARG A 616 47.79 16.05 15.77
C ARG A 616 47.85 15.00 16.88
N ASP A 617 46.89 15.04 17.81
CA ASP A 617 46.78 14.05 18.89
C ASP A 617 46.48 12.64 18.38
N LEU A 618 45.63 12.52 17.35
CA LEU A 618 45.30 11.26 16.67
C LEU A 618 46.51 10.65 15.95
N VAL A 619 47.35 11.49 15.35
CA VAL A 619 48.58 11.05 14.69
C VAL A 619 49.66 10.71 15.72
N GLY A 620 49.63 11.38 16.89
CA GLY A 620 50.33 11.11 18.14
C GLY A 620 51.76 10.60 18.00
N ASP A 621 52.77 11.46 18.22
CA ASP A 621 54.21 11.16 18.36
C ASP A 621 54.65 9.79 17.77
N LYS A 622 54.38 9.58 16.49
CA LYS A 622 55.03 8.51 15.72
C LYS A 622 56.46 8.98 15.42
N GLN A 623 57.29 8.96 16.45
CA GLN A 623 58.75 9.04 16.33
C GLN A 623 59.31 7.72 15.83
#